data_AF-A0A811Y695-F1
#
_entry.id   AF-A0A811Y695-F1
#
_cell.length_a   1.000
_cell.length_b   1.000
_cell.length_c   1.000
_cell.angle_alpha   90.00
_cell.angle_beta   90.00
_cell.angle_gamma   90.00
#
_symmetry.space_group_name_H-M   'P 1'
#
loop_
_entity.id
_entity.type
_entity.pdbx_description
1 polymer ?
#
loop_
_entity_poly.entity_id
_entity_poly.type
_entity_poly.pdbx_seq_one_letter_code
_entity_poly.pdbx_strand_id
1 'polypeptide(L)'
;MRASRSGGAWRAVLPRAGHCGFPAGRRGASRGPGRRWDAPAVADELRGEPDRFGGVSVQLARLGALDRLDAASFRTGLQAAIQQWRSEGRIAVWLHIPILQSRFIAPAASLGFCFHHAESNSSTLTLWLGEGPSRLPGYATHQLGVAGAVFDENTRKILVVQDRNKLKNMWKFPGGLSEPGEDIGDTAVREVFEETGIKSEFKSLLSIRQQHANPGAFGKSDMYIICRLKPYSFTINFCQHECLRCEWMDLSDLIKTENTTPITSRVARLLLYGYREGFDKIDFTMEELPAVYTGLFYKLYHKELPDNYRTMTGMD
;
A
#
# COMPACT_ATOMS: atom_id res chain seq x y z
N MET A 1 -24.01 23.50 -30.74
CA MET A 1 -22.73 23.68 -30.04
C MET A 1 -22.50 22.45 -29.18
N ARG A 2 -21.49 21.64 -29.52
CA ARG A 2 -21.26 20.31 -28.93
C ARG A 2 -20.34 20.40 -27.72
N ALA A 3 -20.66 19.56 -26.74
CA ALA A 3 -20.08 19.47 -25.41
C ALA A 3 -18.62 18.98 -25.38
N SER A 4 -17.84 19.55 -24.47
CA SER A 4 -16.55 19.03 -23.99
C SER A 4 -16.81 18.12 -22.77
N ARG A 5 -16.39 16.86 -22.86
CA ARG A 5 -16.41 15.85 -21.79
C ARG A 5 -14.95 15.51 -21.47
N SER A 6 -14.51 15.65 -20.22
CA SER A 6 -13.26 15.08 -19.72
C SER A 6 -13.56 14.17 -18.53
N GLY A 7 -13.64 12.86 -18.79
CA GLY A 7 -13.67 11.82 -17.77
C GLY A 7 -12.31 11.12 -17.76
N GLY A 8 -11.64 11.15 -16.62
CA GLY A 8 -10.41 10.38 -16.37
C GLY A 8 -10.75 8.90 -16.22
N ALA A 9 -10.67 8.16 -17.33
CA ALA A 9 -10.58 6.72 -17.34
C ALA A 9 -9.20 6.36 -17.90
N TRP A 10 -8.43 5.59 -17.13
CA TRP A 10 -7.16 5.01 -17.56
C TRP A 10 -7.36 4.26 -18.88
N ARG A 11 -6.91 4.86 -19.98
CA ARG A 11 -6.84 4.23 -21.30
C ARG A 11 -5.38 4.06 -21.66
N ALA A 12 -4.96 2.80 -21.76
CA ALA A 12 -3.72 2.43 -22.43
C ALA A 12 -3.76 2.93 -23.88
N VAL A 13 -2.84 3.83 -24.23
CA VAL A 13 -2.64 4.32 -25.59
C VAL A 13 -1.66 3.37 -26.29
N LEU A 14 -2.17 2.53 -27.18
CA LEU A 14 -1.38 1.83 -28.18
C LEU A 14 -1.07 2.80 -29.33
N PRO A 15 0.20 3.10 -29.67
CA PRO A 15 0.49 3.88 -30.85
C PRO A 15 0.33 3.01 -32.10
N ARG A 16 -0.53 3.46 -33.02
CA ARG A 16 -0.56 3.01 -34.42
C ARG A 16 0.72 3.50 -35.10
N ALA A 17 1.56 2.58 -35.56
CA ALA A 17 2.70 2.90 -36.41
C ALA A 17 2.21 3.29 -37.82
N GLY A 18 2.45 4.55 -38.18
CA GLY A 18 2.31 5.04 -39.54
C GLY A 18 3.44 4.51 -40.43
N HIS A 19 3.10 4.22 -41.68
CA HIS A 19 4.06 3.86 -42.73
C HIS A 19 5.10 4.96 -42.94
N CYS A 20 6.38 4.57 -42.96
CA CYS A 20 7.46 5.37 -43.52
C CYS A 20 8.29 4.46 -44.45
N GLY A 21 8.48 4.93 -45.69
CA GLY A 21 9.08 4.19 -46.78
C GLY A 21 10.55 3.84 -46.57
N PHE A 22 10.94 2.70 -47.12
CA PHE A 22 12.32 2.26 -47.26
C PHE A 22 13.08 3.11 -48.30
N PRO A 23 14.35 3.43 -48.05
CA PRO A 23 15.35 3.41 -49.09
C PRO A 23 16.28 2.20 -48.89
N ALA A 24 16.36 1.37 -49.92
CA ALA A 24 17.32 0.29 -50.02
C ALA A 24 18.75 0.87 -50.09
N GLY A 25 19.54 0.65 -49.05
CA GLY A 25 20.97 0.96 -49.03
C GLY A 25 21.77 -0.30 -48.70
N ARG A 26 22.36 -0.94 -49.71
CA ARG A 26 23.38 -1.97 -49.52
C ARG A 26 24.62 -1.31 -48.89
N ARG A 27 24.98 -1.71 -47.67
CA ARG A 27 26.36 -1.61 -47.16
C ARG A 27 26.68 -2.85 -46.34
N GLY A 28 27.57 -3.68 -46.87
CA GLY A 28 28.30 -4.65 -46.07
C GLY A 28 29.45 -3.95 -45.33
N ALA A 29 29.73 -4.38 -44.10
CA ALA A 29 31.04 -4.78 -43.63
C ALA A 29 31.09 -4.88 -42.08
N SER A 30 31.79 -5.93 -41.64
CA SER A 30 32.45 -6.15 -40.34
C SER A 30 31.62 -6.10 -39.06
N ARG A 31 31.22 -7.29 -38.59
CA ARG A 31 31.10 -7.59 -37.16
C ARG A 31 32.51 -7.58 -36.55
N GLY A 32 32.82 -6.56 -35.77
CA GLY A 32 33.92 -6.63 -34.79
C GLY A 32 33.53 -7.56 -33.62
N PRO A 33 34.49 -8.19 -32.92
CA PRO A 33 34.16 -9.12 -31.86
C PRO A 33 33.58 -8.34 -30.68
N GLY A 34 32.31 -8.62 -30.35
CA GLY A 34 31.74 -8.22 -29.06
C GLY A 34 32.58 -8.87 -27.96
N ARG A 35 33.08 -8.08 -27.01
CA ARG A 35 33.78 -8.60 -25.84
C ARG A 35 32.84 -9.57 -25.12
N ARG A 36 33.16 -10.85 -25.19
CA ARG A 36 32.47 -11.90 -24.44
C ARG A 36 32.91 -11.74 -22.99
N TRP A 37 31.98 -11.38 -22.12
CA TRP A 37 32.25 -11.34 -20.69
C TRP A 37 32.34 -12.78 -20.20
N ASP A 38 33.48 -13.17 -19.67
CA ASP A 38 33.68 -14.50 -19.10
C ASP A 38 32.81 -14.65 -17.85
N ALA A 39 32.16 -15.81 -17.70
CA ALA A 39 31.27 -16.14 -16.59
C ALA A 39 31.78 -15.77 -15.17
N PRO A 40 33.06 -16.00 -14.80
CA PRO A 40 33.58 -15.60 -13.50
C PRO A 40 33.57 -14.07 -13.28
N ALA A 41 33.76 -13.26 -14.34
CA ALA A 41 33.74 -11.80 -14.21
C ALA A 41 32.33 -11.26 -13.90
N VAL A 42 31.27 -11.91 -14.39
CA VAL A 42 29.88 -11.53 -14.12
C VAL A 42 29.46 -11.93 -12.71
N ALA A 43 29.94 -13.07 -12.21
CA ALA A 43 29.69 -13.49 -10.83
C ALA A 43 30.30 -12.49 -9.82
N ASP A 44 31.51 -12.00 -10.11
CA ASP A 44 32.18 -10.96 -9.31
C ASP A 44 31.44 -9.61 -9.32
N GLU A 45 30.63 -9.33 -10.34
CA GLU A 45 29.78 -8.14 -10.44
C GLU A 45 28.45 -8.30 -9.67
N LEU A 46 27.95 -9.53 -9.49
CA LEU A 46 26.73 -9.82 -8.73
C LEU A 46 26.98 -9.87 -7.21
N ARG A 47 27.83 -8.98 -6.68
CA ARG A 47 28.03 -8.86 -5.23
C ARG A 47 26.72 -8.39 -4.58
N GLY A 48 26.21 -9.20 -3.67
CA GLY A 48 25.05 -8.85 -2.87
C GLY A 48 25.43 -8.43 -1.45
N GLU A 49 24.55 -7.65 -0.84
CA GLU A 49 24.68 -7.18 0.54
C GLU A 49 24.03 -8.22 1.47
N PRO A 50 24.78 -8.83 2.41
CA PRO A 50 24.21 -9.80 3.33
C PRO A 50 23.28 -9.13 4.35
N ASP A 51 22.19 -9.80 4.70
CA ASP A 51 21.29 -9.38 5.78
C ASP A 51 21.55 -10.17 7.08
N ARG A 52 20.94 -9.69 8.18
CA ARG A 52 21.10 -10.29 9.52
C ARG A 52 20.48 -11.69 9.68
N PHE A 53 19.67 -12.11 8.72
CA PHE A 53 18.98 -13.40 8.72
C PHE A 53 19.66 -14.42 7.80
N GLY A 54 20.85 -14.11 7.27
CA GLY A 54 21.59 -14.99 6.38
C GLY A 54 21.12 -14.93 4.91
N GLY A 55 20.28 -13.97 4.56
CA GLY A 55 19.96 -13.66 3.16
C GLY A 55 21.02 -12.78 2.52
N VAL A 56 20.93 -12.63 1.20
CA VAL A 56 21.78 -11.74 0.40
C VAL A 56 20.93 -10.96 -0.60
N SER A 57 21.13 -9.65 -0.67
CA SER A 57 20.35 -8.73 -1.51
C SER A 57 21.20 -8.15 -2.63
N VAL A 58 20.75 -8.33 -3.88
CA VAL A 58 21.45 -7.86 -5.08
C VAL A 58 20.63 -6.78 -5.76
N GLN A 59 21.22 -5.59 -5.90
CA GLN A 59 20.59 -4.40 -6.49
C GLN A 59 21.13 -4.17 -7.90
N LEU A 60 20.38 -4.59 -8.94
CA LEU A 60 20.87 -4.48 -10.32
C LEU A 60 21.02 -3.03 -10.79
N ALA A 61 20.25 -2.11 -10.22
CA ALA A 61 20.38 -0.67 -10.51
C ALA A 61 21.78 -0.11 -10.21
N ARG A 62 22.50 -0.73 -9.26
CA ARG A 62 23.85 -0.29 -8.84
C ARG A 62 24.95 -0.86 -9.73
N LEU A 63 24.61 -1.75 -10.65
CA LEU A 63 25.55 -2.47 -11.50
C LEU A 63 25.53 -1.87 -12.91
N GLY A 64 26.23 -0.76 -13.10
CA GLY A 64 26.30 -0.04 -14.39
C GLY A 64 26.87 -0.86 -15.56
N ALA A 65 27.52 -1.99 -15.29
CA ALA A 65 28.00 -2.94 -16.31
C ALA A 65 26.86 -3.76 -16.96
N LEU A 66 25.71 -3.89 -16.31
CA LEU A 66 24.61 -4.76 -16.75
C LEU A 66 23.85 -4.26 -17.99
N ASP A 67 24.00 -2.98 -18.35
CA ASP A 67 23.38 -2.44 -19.57
C ASP A 67 23.93 -3.11 -20.85
N ARG A 68 25.14 -3.67 -20.77
CA ARG A 68 25.80 -4.38 -21.87
C ARG A 68 25.73 -5.90 -21.74
N LEU A 69 25.20 -6.41 -20.63
CA LEU A 69 25.12 -7.83 -20.35
C LEU A 69 23.90 -8.44 -21.03
N ASP A 70 24.11 -9.52 -21.79
CA ASP A 70 23.02 -10.29 -22.36
C ASP A 70 22.41 -11.26 -21.32
N ALA A 71 21.21 -11.76 -21.64
CA ALA A 71 20.45 -12.63 -20.74
C ALA A 71 21.15 -13.97 -20.46
N ALA A 72 21.97 -14.48 -21.38
CA ALA A 72 22.65 -15.76 -21.23
C ALA A 72 23.86 -15.62 -20.31
N SER A 73 24.69 -14.59 -20.51
CA SER A 73 25.78 -14.23 -19.62
C SER A 73 25.28 -13.93 -18.21
N PHE A 74 24.16 -13.21 -18.08
CA PHE A 74 23.51 -12.99 -16.79
C PHE A 74 23.12 -14.30 -16.11
N ARG A 75 22.46 -15.21 -16.84
CA ARG A 75 22.07 -16.52 -16.29
C ARG A 75 23.28 -17.29 -15.76
N THR A 76 24.35 -17.36 -16.55
CA THR A 76 25.56 -18.09 -16.15
C THR A 76 26.24 -17.46 -14.93
N GLY A 77 26.36 -16.12 -14.90
CA GLY A 77 26.90 -15.41 -13.75
C GLY A 77 26.05 -15.59 -12.49
N LEU A 78 24.72 -15.47 -12.62
CA LEU A 78 23.79 -15.68 -11.51
C LEU A 78 23.85 -17.12 -10.99
N GLN A 79 23.96 -18.12 -11.87
CA GLN A 79 24.12 -19.52 -11.46
C GLN A 79 25.40 -19.72 -10.64
N ALA A 80 26.53 -19.13 -11.06
CA ALA A 80 27.78 -19.19 -10.32
C ALA A 80 27.66 -18.50 -8.94
N ALA A 81 27.06 -17.30 -8.90
CA ALA A 81 26.83 -16.56 -7.67
C ALA A 81 25.94 -17.35 -6.68
N ILE A 82 24.90 -18.05 -7.16
CA ILE A 82 24.08 -18.94 -6.32
C ILE A 82 24.90 -20.06 -5.68
N GLN A 83 25.82 -20.70 -6.42
CA GLN A 83 26.67 -21.75 -5.85
C GLN A 83 27.61 -21.19 -4.79
N GLN A 84 28.17 -20.01 -5.04
CA GLN A 84 29.00 -19.31 -4.07
C GLN A 84 28.20 -19.01 -2.80
N TRP A 85 27.04 -18.38 -2.89
CA TRP A 85 26.18 -18.08 -1.74
C TRP A 85 25.77 -19.33 -0.96
N ARG A 86 25.52 -20.46 -1.63
CA ARG A 86 25.29 -21.74 -0.95
C ARG A 86 26.52 -22.19 -0.15
N SER A 87 27.72 -22.10 -0.73
CA SER A 87 28.96 -22.46 -0.02
C SER A 87 29.27 -21.53 1.16
N GLU A 88 28.83 -20.28 1.10
CA GLU A 88 28.89 -19.31 2.21
C GLU A 88 27.80 -19.53 3.28
N GLY A 89 26.92 -20.52 3.11
CA GLY A 89 25.83 -20.79 4.05
C GLY A 89 24.68 -19.78 3.98
N ARG A 90 24.52 -19.03 2.88
CA ARG A 90 23.37 -18.14 2.68
C ARG A 90 22.10 -18.95 2.50
N ILE A 91 21.01 -18.47 3.08
CA ILE A 91 19.72 -19.20 3.08
C ILE A 91 18.69 -18.60 2.12
N ALA A 92 18.91 -17.38 1.63
CA ALA A 92 18.01 -16.71 0.71
C ALA A 92 18.73 -15.71 -0.18
N VAL A 93 18.21 -15.47 -1.37
CA VAL A 93 18.66 -14.41 -2.28
C VAL A 93 17.48 -13.51 -2.63
N TRP A 94 17.70 -12.21 -2.56
CA TRP A 94 16.80 -11.16 -3.03
C TRP A 94 17.42 -10.50 -4.25
N LEU A 95 16.66 -10.43 -5.34
CA LEU A 95 17.10 -9.86 -6.59
C LEU A 95 16.18 -8.70 -6.98
N HIS A 96 16.73 -7.49 -6.97
CA HIS A 96 15.98 -6.28 -7.31
C HIS A 96 16.32 -5.85 -8.73
N ILE A 97 15.33 -5.96 -9.63
CA ILE A 97 15.48 -5.75 -11.07
C ILE A 97 14.65 -4.53 -11.49
N PRO A 98 15.29 -3.44 -11.94
CA PRO A 98 14.59 -2.31 -12.55
C PRO A 98 13.78 -2.73 -13.77
N ILE A 99 12.66 -2.05 -14.03
CA ILE A 99 11.73 -2.37 -15.12
C ILE A 99 12.42 -2.40 -16.49
N LEU A 100 13.39 -1.51 -16.73
CA LEU A 100 14.17 -1.46 -17.97
C LEU A 100 15.17 -2.62 -18.12
N GLN A 101 15.42 -3.37 -17.04
CA GLN A 101 16.26 -4.55 -17.01
C GLN A 101 15.45 -5.85 -16.87
N SER A 102 14.13 -5.81 -17.12
CA SER A 102 13.23 -6.97 -17.04
C SER A 102 13.66 -8.18 -17.89
N ARG A 103 14.54 -7.99 -18.88
CA ARG A 103 15.18 -9.07 -19.65
C ARG A 103 15.89 -10.12 -18.78
N PHE A 104 16.27 -9.76 -17.56
CA PHE A 104 16.95 -10.66 -16.60
C PHE A 104 15.98 -11.47 -15.72
N ILE A 105 14.69 -11.14 -15.71
CA ILE A 105 13.66 -11.86 -14.95
C ILE A 105 13.54 -13.32 -15.42
N ALA A 106 13.41 -13.55 -16.73
CA ALA A 106 13.27 -14.91 -17.26
C ALA A 106 14.50 -15.81 -16.99
N PRO A 107 15.74 -15.33 -17.20
CA PRO A 107 16.94 -16.01 -16.71
C PRO A 107 16.91 -16.36 -15.21
N ALA A 108 16.57 -15.41 -14.34
CA ALA A 108 16.49 -15.66 -12.90
C ALA A 108 15.42 -16.71 -12.56
N ALA A 109 14.24 -16.61 -13.17
CA ALA A 109 13.16 -17.58 -12.99
C ALA A 109 13.58 -19.00 -13.41
N SER A 110 14.38 -19.14 -14.49
CA SER A 110 14.92 -20.44 -14.91
C SER A 110 15.87 -21.08 -13.90
N LEU A 111 16.39 -20.31 -12.93
CA LEU A 111 17.22 -20.76 -11.83
C LEU A 111 16.44 -20.94 -10.52
N GLY A 112 15.10 -20.86 -10.58
CA GLY A 112 14.21 -21.11 -9.44
C GLY A 112 13.80 -19.85 -8.67
N PHE A 113 14.16 -18.65 -9.14
CA PHE A 113 13.63 -17.43 -8.52
C PHE A 113 12.12 -17.29 -8.78
N CYS A 114 11.40 -16.82 -7.78
CA CYS A 114 9.98 -16.50 -7.86
C CYS A 114 9.76 -14.99 -7.66
N PHE A 115 8.65 -14.45 -8.17
CA PHE A 115 8.25 -13.09 -7.82
C PHE A 115 7.89 -13.01 -6.34
N HIS A 116 8.37 -11.95 -5.69
CA HIS A 116 7.95 -11.58 -4.34
C HIS A 116 7.02 -10.36 -4.37
N HIS A 117 7.44 -9.26 -5.03
CA HIS A 117 6.59 -8.11 -5.33
C HIS A 117 7.17 -7.25 -6.46
N ALA A 118 6.42 -6.24 -6.88
CA ALA A 118 6.91 -5.16 -7.71
C ALA A 118 6.31 -3.84 -7.22
N GLU A 119 7.11 -2.77 -7.30
CA GLU A 119 6.74 -1.41 -6.92
C GLU A 119 7.16 -0.48 -8.04
N SER A 120 6.21 0.28 -8.60
CA SER A 120 6.43 1.28 -9.65
C SER A 120 7.30 0.80 -10.81
N ASN A 121 8.62 1.00 -10.73
CA ASN A 121 9.62 0.69 -11.76
C ASN A 121 10.63 -0.38 -11.33
N SER A 122 10.38 -1.16 -10.28
CA SER A 122 11.28 -2.21 -9.80
C SER A 122 10.51 -3.48 -9.44
N SER A 123 11.13 -4.63 -9.69
CA SER A 123 10.63 -5.95 -9.28
C SER A 123 11.60 -6.60 -8.32
N THR A 124 11.07 -7.29 -7.32
CA THR A 124 11.83 -8.08 -6.35
C THR A 124 11.51 -9.55 -6.57
N LEU A 125 12.55 -10.33 -6.88
CA LEU A 125 12.49 -11.79 -6.98
C LEU A 125 13.22 -12.41 -5.79
N THR A 126 12.80 -13.60 -5.39
CA THR A 126 13.43 -14.35 -4.30
C THR A 126 13.77 -15.76 -4.69
N LEU A 127 14.88 -16.26 -4.13
CA LEU A 127 15.26 -17.66 -4.18
C LEU A 127 15.57 -18.14 -2.76
N TRP A 128 14.88 -19.18 -2.32
CA TRP A 128 15.21 -19.87 -1.07
C TRP A 128 16.33 -20.87 -1.32
N LEU A 129 17.41 -20.77 -0.54
CA LEU A 129 18.57 -21.66 -0.59
C LEU A 129 18.63 -22.61 0.60
N GLY A 130 17.91 -22.30 1.69
CA GLY A 130 17.82 -23.15 2.87
C GLY A 130 17.09 -24.47 2.62
N GLU A 131 17.15 -25.36 3.59
CA GLU A 131 16.42 -26.62 3.53
C GLU A 131 14.91 -26.43 3.73
N GLY A 132 14.12 -27.26 3.07
CA GLY A 132 12.66 -27.29 3.23
C GLY A 132 11.93 -26.10 2.59
N PRO A 133 10.66 -25.85 3.00
CA PRO A 133 9.87 -24.77 2.43
C PRO A 133 10.44 -23.40 2.78
N SER A 134 10.29 -22.46 1.83
CA SER A 134 10.71 -21.07 2.03
C SER A 134 10.06 -20.47 3.28
N ARG A 135 10.86 -19.81 4.10
CA ARG A 135 10.42 -19.05 5.29
C ARG A 135 10.50 -17.54 5.08
N LEU A 136 10.72 -17.11 3.83
CA LEU A 136 10.68 -15.70 3.50
C LEU A 136 9.27 -15.16 3.77
N PRO A 137 9.16 -14.02 4.46
CA PRO A 137 7.85 -13.40 4.68
C PRO A 137 7.22 -13.07 3.33
N GLY A 138 5.89 -13.20 3.24
CA GLY A 138 5.17 -12.69 2.09
C GLY A 138 5.18 -11.16 2.07
N TYR A 139 4.88 -10.58 0.91
CA TYR A 139 4.70 -9.14 0.78
C TYR A 139 3.34 -8.67 1.33
N ALA A 140 3.01 -7.38 1.17
CA ALA A 140 1.75 -6.79 1.63
C ALA A 140 0.52 -7.56 1.10
N THR A 141 -0.38 -7.93 2.01
CA THR A 141 -1.56 -8.77 1.72
C THR A 141 -2.89 -8.01 1.78
N HIS A 142 -2.93 -6.88 2.48
CA HIS A 142 -4.14 -6.10 2.72
C HIS A 142 -4.01 -4.70 2.13
N GLN A 143 -5.09 -4.17 1.58
CA GLN A 143 -5.27 -2.74 1.45
C GLN A 143 -5.84 -2.18 2.76
N LEU A 144 -5.37 -1.00 3.15
CA LEU A 144 -5.88 -0.29 4.31
C LEU A 144 -6.74 0.88 3.82
N GLY A 145 -8.01 0.88 4.22
CA GLY A 145 -8.88 2.03 4.08
C GLY A 145 -9.24 2.62 5.44
N VAL A 146 -9.53 3.91 5.47
CA VAL A 146 -9.88 4.63 6.69
C VAL A 146 -11.10 5.52 6.45
N ALA A 147 -12.03 5.53 7.40
CA ALA A 147 -13.17 6.44 7.44
C ALA A 147 -13.08 7.41 8.62
N GLY A 148 -13.58 8.63 8.40
CA GLY A 148 -13.76 9.63 9.43
C GLY A 148 -15.23 9.78 9.85
N ALA A 149 -15.59 9.32 11.04
CA ALA A 149 -16.88 9.62 11.66
C ALA A 149 -16.79 10.97 12.40
N VAL A 150 -17.04 12.06 11.66
CA VAL A 150 -16.94 13.43 12.18
C VAL A 150 -18.20 13.79 12.96
N PHE A 151 -18.09 13.81 14.29
CA PHE A 151 -19.23 14.02 15.18
C PHE A 151 -19.12 15.37 15.90
N ASP A 152 -20.12 16.23 15.72
CA ASP A 152 -20.27 17.46 16.50
C ASP A 152 -21.10 17.17 17.76
N GLU A 153 -20.40 17.09 18.88
CA GLU A 153 -20.97 16.81 20.20
C GLU A 153 -21.94 17.90 20.67
N ASN A 154 -21.78 19.16 20.21
CA ASN A 154 -22.64 20.27 20.65
C ASN A 154 -24.03 20.23 19.99
N THR A 155 -24.07 19.81 18.73
CA THR A 155 -25.31 19.76 17.94
C THR A 155 -25.85 18.35 17.78
N ARG A 156 -25.10 17.33 18.24
CA ARG A 156 -25.39 15.91 18.05
C ARG A 156 -25.49 15.50 16.58
N LYS A 157 -24.84 16.25 15.68
CA LYS A 157 -24.83 15.97 14.25
C LYS A 157 -23.59 15.21 13.84
N ILE A 158 -23.75 14.34 12.85
CA ILE A 158 -22.71 13.49 12.26
C ILE A 158 -22.59 13.81 10.78
N LEU A 159 -21.36 13.97 10.30
CA LEU A 159 -21.09 14.22 8.90
C LEU A 159 -21.24 12.92 8.11
N VAL A 160 -22.08 12.95 7.08
CA VAL A 160 -22.32 11.81 6.20
C VAL A 160 -22.30 12.22 4.74
N VAL A 161 -21.91 11.28 3.88
CA VAL A 161 -21.85 11.46 2.43
C VAL A 161 -22.65 10.36 1.73
N GLN A 162 -23.13 10.66 0.52
CA GLN A 162 -23.61 9.65 -0.44
C GLN A 162 -22.69 9.65 -1.64
N ASP A 163 -22.18 8.47 -2.01
CA ASP A 163 -21.34 8.32 -3.20
C ASP A 163 -22.14 8.61 -4.49
N ARG A 164 -21.49 9.26 -5.45
CA ARG A 164 -22.06 9.49 -6.78
C ARG A 164 -22.04 8.22 -7.64
N ASN A 165 -20.95 7.47 -7.55
CA ASN A 165 -20.63 6.36 -8.45
C ASN A 165 -20.78 4.97 -7.81
N LYS A 166 -21.06 4.90 -6.51
CA LYS A 166 -21.22 3.66 -5.73
C LYS A 166 -22.46 3.77 -4.84
N LEU A 167 -23.14 2.65 -4.59
CA LEU A 167 -24.25 2.52 -3.60
C LEU A 167 -25.16 3.75 -3.50
N LYS A 168 -25.77 4.15 -4.63
CA LYS A 168 -26.62 5.35 -4.68
C LYS A 168 -27.68 5.30 -3.58
N ASN A 169 -27.89 6.43 -2.91
CA ASN A 169 -28.85 6.63 -1.81
C ASN A 169 -28.47 6.01 -0.45
N MET A 170 -27.25 5.50 -0.26
CA MET A 170 -26.79 5.02 1.05
C MET A 170 -25.87 6.03 1.73
N TRP A 171 -26.21 6.47 2.93
CA TRP A 171 -25.36 7.30 3.77
C TRP A 171 -24.20 6.48 4.34
N LYS A 172 -22.99 7.02 4.23
CA LYS A 172 -21.75 6.50 4.82
C LYS A 172 -20.92 7.62 5.42
N PHE A 173 -19.86 7.25 6.13
CA PHE A 173 -18.80 8.20 6.51
C PHE A 173 -17.87 8.43 5.31
N PRO A 174 -17.32 9.64 5.14
CA PRO A 174 -16.24 9.90 4.18
C PRO A 174 -15.01 9.06 4.53
N GLY A 175 -14.26 8.63 3.53
CA GLY A 175 -13.10 7.77 3.71
C GLY A 175 -12.59 7.10 2.44
N GLY A 176 -11.28 6.88 2.40
CA GLY A 176 -10.57 6.30 1.26
C GLY A 176 -9.41 5.41 1.70
N LEU A 177 -8.42 5.25 0.81
CA LEU A 177 -7.25 4.40 1.04
C LEU A 177 -6.13 5.21 1.70
N SER A 178 -5.39 4.61 2.62
CA SER A 178 -4.17 5.22 3.17
C SER A 178 -3.07 5.30 2.10
N GLU A 179 -2.34 6.40 2.07
CA GLU A 179 -1.12 6.50 1.28
C GLU A 179 0.06 5.75 1.94
N PRO A 180 1.09 5.32 1.18
CA PRO A 180 2.26 4.68 1.75
C PRO A 180 2.96 5.56 2.80
N GLY A 181 3.05 5.07 4.03
CA GLY A 181 3.68 5.78 5.16
C GLY A 181 2.77 6.80 5.85
N GLU A 182 1.51 6.92 5.44
CA GLU A 182 0.53 7.80 6.07
C GLU A 182 -0.10 7.15 7.32
N ASP A 183 -0.28 7.94 8.37
CA ASP A 183 -0.93 7.49 9.59
C ASP A 183 -2.44 7.32 9.42
N ILE A 184 -3.04 6.41 10.20
CA ILE A 184 -4.48 6.15 10.16
C ILE A 184 -5.29 7.43 10.47
N GLY A 185 -4.88 8.19 11.50
CA GLY A 185 -5.56 9.42 11.88
C GLY A 185 -5.47 10.50 10.81
N ASP A 186 -4.29 10.64 10.19
CA ASP A 186 -4.04 11.60 9.11
C ASP A 186 -4.83 11.23 7.86
N THR A 187 -4.86 9.94 7.51
CA THR A 187 -5.70 9.42 6.42
C THR A 187 -7.17 9.82 6.65
N ALA A 188 -7.70 9.60 7.86
CA ALA A 188 -9.10 9.94 8.17
C ALA A 188 -9.37 11.44 8.03
N VAL A 189 -8.45 12.29 8.48
CA VAL A 189 -8.57 13.76 8.39
C VAL A 189 -8.46 14.24 6.95
N ARG A 190 -7.50 13.72 6.18
CA ARG A 190 -7.31 14.05 4.75
C ARG A 190 -8.56 13.69 3.96
N GLU A 191 -9.03 12.46 4.06
CA GLU A 191 -10.20 11.97 3.31
C GLU A 191 -11.48 12.75 3.64
N VAL A 192 -11.70 13.09 4.91
CA VAL A 192 -12.81 13.98 5.31
C VAL A 192 -12.69 15.33 4.62
N PHE A 193 -11.50 15.94 4.63
CA PHE A 193 -11.30 17.25 4.05
C PHE A 193 -11.47 17.22 2.52
N GLU A 194 -10.93 16.21 1.84
CA GLU A 194 -11.02 16.02 0.39
C GLU A 194 -12.47 15.80 -0.06
N GLU A 195 -13.23 14.94 0.62
CA GLU A 195 -14.61 14.63 0.24
C GLU A 195 -15.59 15.75 0.61
N THR A 196 -15.39 16.45 1.73
CA THR A 196 -16.44 17.29 2.35
C THR A 196 -16.06 18.76 2.56
N GLY A 197 -14.77 19.10 2.49
CA GLY A 197 -14.23 20.42 2.85
C GLY A 197 -14.22 20.71 4.36
N ILE A 198 -14.68 19.78 5.20
CA ILE A 198 -14.69 19.93 6.66
C ILE A 198 -13.29 19.70 7.21
N LYS A 199 -12.86 20.60 8.09
CA LYS A 199 -11.63 20.45 8.86
C LYS A 199 -11.95 19.80 10.20
N SER A 200 -11.22 18.76 10.53
CA SER A 200 -11.42 17.96 11.73
C SER A 200 -10.09 17.53 12.35
N GLU A 201 -10.14 17.14 13.61
CA GLU A 201 -9.02 16.57 14.35
C GLU A 201 -9.30 15.10 14.71
N PHE A 202 -8.26 14.27 14.62
CA PHE A 202 -8.33 12.89 15.06
C PHE A 202 -8.51 12.77 16.57
N LYS A 203 -9.43 11.90 17.00
CA LYS A 203 -9.66 11.61 18.42
C LYS A 203 -9.36 10.17 18.80
N SER A 204 -9.88 9.20 18.05
CA SER A 204 -9.73 7.79 18.40
C SER A 204 -10.00 6.87 17.21
N LEU A 205 -9.59 5.60 17.33
CA LEU A 205 -10.23 4.54 16.55
C LEU A 205 -11.53 4.11 17.25
N LEU A 206 -12.55 3.78 16.46
CA LEU A 206 -13.82 3.25 16.92
C LEU A 206 -14.00 1.79 16.55
N SER A 207 -13.59 1.41 15.34
CA SER A 207 -13.89 0.08 14.82
C SER A 207 -12.94 -0.33 13.70
N ILE A 208 -12.80 -1.64 13.52
CA ILE A 208 -12.01 -2.27 12.46
C ILE A 208 -12.94 -3.25 11.74
N ARG A 209 -13.01 -3.14 10.42
CA ARG A 209 -13.69 -4.09 9.52
C ARG A 209 -12.64 -4.83 8.72
N GLN A 210 -12.84 -6.13 8.53
CA GLN A 210 -12.03 -6.95 7.65
C GLN A 210 -12.90 -7.60 6.58
N GLN A 211 -12.40 -7.65 5.35
CA GLN A 211 -13.01 -8.40 4.25
C GLN A 211 -11.94 -9.15 3.47
N HIS A 212 -12.32 -10.29 2.89
CA HIS A 212 -11.47 -11.07 1.99
C HIS A 212 -12.03 -11.08 0.56
N ALA A 213 -11.18 -11.43 -0.40
CA ALA A 213 -11.56 -11.62 -1.80
C ALA A 213 -12.27 -10.40 -2.42
N ASN A 214 -11.80 -9.18 -2.12
CA ASN A 214 -12.40 -7.96 -2.66
C ASN A 214 -12.17 -7.90 -4.18
N PRO A 215 -13.23 -7.94 -5.02
CA PRO A 215 -13.07 -7.96 -6.48
C PRO A 215 -12.38 -6.70 -7.01
N GLY A 216 -12.60 -5.55 -6.38
CA GLY A 216 -11.97 -4.28 -6.74
C GLY A 216 -10.47 -4.22 -6.38
N ALA A 217 -10.00 -5.14 -5.55
CA ALA A 217 -8.61 -5.26 -5.11
C ALA A 217 -7.97 -6.56 -5.64
N PHE A 218 -8.43 -7.09 -6.78
CA PHE A 218 -7.89 -8.30 -7.40
C PHE A 218 -7.89 -9.54 -6.48
N GLY A 219 -8.92 -9.67 -5.64
CA GLY A 219 -9.06 -10.77 -4.70
C GLY A 219 -8.22 -10.63 -3.43
N LYS A 220 -7.54 -9.48 -3.22
CA LYS A 220 -6.84 -9.20 -1.97
C LYS A 220 -7.82 -8.90 -0.83
N SER A 221 -7.32 -9.02 0.39
CA SER A 221 -8.06 -8.67 1.59
C SER A 221 -8.06 -7.15 1.80
N ASP A 222 -9.05 -6.65 2.51
CA ASP A 222 -9.08 -5.27 3.00
C ASP A 222 -9.22 -5.22 4.53
N MET A 223 -8.59 -4.22 5.11
CA MET A 223 -8.88 -3.73 6.45
C MET A 223 -9.41 -2.31 6.31
N TYR A 224 -10.52 -2.02 6.98
CA TYR A 224 -11.14 -0.71 6.97
C TYR A 224 -11.32 -0.21 8.40
N ILE A 225 -10.61 0.86 8.75
CA ILE A 225 -10.59 1.42 10.09
C ILE A 225 -11.52 2.63 10.14
N ILE A 226 -12.34 2.73 11.18
CA ILE A 226 -13.28 3.85 11.36
C ILE A 226 -12.82 4.65 12.56
N CYS A 227 -12.56 5.93 12.35
CA CYS A 227 -12.02 6.86 13.34
C CYS A 227 -13.11 7.82 13.83
N ARG A 228 -13.07 8.18 15.11
CA ARG A 228 -13.82 9.33 15.62
C ARG A 228 -13.02 10.59 15.35
N LEU A 229 -13.68 11.58 14.76
CA LEU A 229 -13.10 12.88 14.48
C LEU A 229 -13.96 13.97 15.11
N LYS A 230 -13.33 15.04 15.57
CA LYS A 230 -14.02 16.24 16.06
C LYS A 230 -13.88 17.38 15.03
N PRO A 231 -14.99 17.99 14.56
CA PRO A 231 -14.91 19.10 13.62
C PRO A 231 -14.47 20.40 14.30
N TYR A 232 -13.75 21.24 13.55
CA TYR A 232 -13.49 22.63 13.91
C TYR A 232 -13.82 23.63 12.79
N SER A 233 -14.38 23.13 11.68
CA SER A 233 -15.14 23.92 10.70
C SER A 233 -16.46 23.22 10.38
N PHE A 234 -17.47 23.97 9.91
CA PHE A 234 -18.84 23.45 9.75
C PHE A 234 -19.45 23.70 8.38
N THR A 235 -18.88 24.59 7.58
CA THR A 235 -19.34 24.87 6.21
C THR A 235 -18.89 23.77 5.27
N ILE A 236 -19.84 22.99 4.76
CA ILE A 236 -19.60 21.92 3.80
C ILE A 236 -19.25 22.51 2.43
N ASN A 237 -18.18 22.00 1.82
CA ASN A 237 -17.81 22.23 0.43
C ASN A 237 -17.34 20.89 -0.17
N PHE A 238 -18.31 20.06 -0.54
CA PHE A 238 -18.03 18.65 -0.89
C PHE A 238 -17.58 18.47 -2.34
N CYS A 239 -16.79 17.42 -2.58
CA CYS A 239 -16.30 17.04 -3.89
C CYS A 239 -17.42 16.50 -4.79
N GLN A 240 -17.83 17.28 -5.80
CA GLN A 240 -18.93 16.91 -6.71
C GLN A 240 -18.60 15.74 -7.66
N HIS A 241 -17.32 15.39 -7.79
CA HIS A 241 -16.87 14.24 -8.59
C HIS A 241 -17.12 12.92 -7.87
N GLU A 242 -16.97 12.92 -6.55
CA GLU A 242 -17.02 11.72 -5.71
C GLU A 242 -18.36 11.59 -5.00
N CYS A 243 -18.86 12.68 -4.40
CA CYS A 243 -20.08 12.68 -3.61
C CYS A 243 -21.27 13.25 -4.41
N LEU A 244 -22.43 12.63 -4.21
CA LEU A 244 -23.73 13.15 -4.65
C LEU A 244 -24.33 14.12 -3.62
N ARG A 245 -24.15 13.83 -2.34
CA ARG A 245 -24.62 14.63 -1.20
C ARG A 245 -23.61 14.56 -0.06
N CYS A 246 -23.58 15.62 0.74
CA CYS A 246 -22.85 15.69 2.00
C CYS A 246 -23.69 16.53 2.98
N GLU A 247 -24.00 15.97 4.14
CA GLU A 247 -24.92 16.57 5.10
C GLU A 247 -24.46 16.37 6.54
N TRP A 248 -24.78 17.36 7.39
CA TRP A 248 -24.79 17.19 8.84
C TRP A 248 -26.13 16.61 9.27
N MET A 249 -26.17 15.30 9.52
CA MET A 249 -27.38 14.56 9.89
C MET A 249 -27.48 14.41 11.42
N ASP A 250 -28.69 14.44 12.00
CA ASP A 250 -28.86 14.07 13.42
C ASP A 250 -28.42 12.60 13.62
N LEU A 251 -27.64 12.33 14.66
CA LEU A 251 -27.14 10.98 14.92
C LEU A 251 -28.28 9.96 15.09
N SER A 252 -29.41 10.36 15.67
CA SER A 252 -30.60 9.50 15.82
C SER A 252 -31.22 9.14 14.47
N ASP A 253 -31.21 10.08 13.53
CA ASP A 253 -31.77 9.86 12.20
C ASP A 253 -30.91 8.88 11.40
N LEU A 254 -29.58 9.00 11.50
CA LEU A 254 -28.66 8.03 10.91
C LEU A 254 -28.82 6.62 11.50
N ILE A 255 -29.14 6.52 12.80
CA ILE A 255 -29.37 5.22 13.46
C ILE A 255 -30.67 4.56 12.98
N LYS A 256 -31.70 5.36 12.72
CA LYS A 256 -33.06 4.89 12.37
C LYS A 256 -33.26 4.68 10.87
N THR A 257 -32.48 5.37 10.02
CA THR A 257 -32.67 5.30 8.58
C THR A 257 -32.34 3.91 8.03
N GLU A 258 -33.14 3.45 7.07
CA GLU A 258 -32.85 2.25 6.28
C GLU A 258 -31.84 2.54 5.15
N ASN A 259 -31.65 3.82 4.83
CA ASN A 259 -30.77 4.29 3.76
C ASN A 259 -29.31 4.44 4.24
N THR A 260 -28.79 3.46 4.98
CA THR A 260 -27.40 3.41 5.44
C THR A 260 -26.91 1.97 5.57
N THR A 261 -25.60 1.76 5.54
CA THR A 261 -25.06 0.40 5.65
C THR A 261 -25.19 -0.14 7.08
N PRO A 262 -25.27 -1.47 7.27
CA PRO A 262 -25.29 -2.06 8.62
C PRO A 262 -24.09 -1.64 9.48
N ILE A 263 -22.92 -1.47 8.88
CA ILE A 263 -21.69 -1.03 9.57
C ILE A 263 -21.83 0.43 10.02
N THR A 264 -22.26 1.31 9.12
CA THR A 264 -22.51 2.73 9.46
C THR A 264 -23.54 2.87 10.57
N SER A 265 -24.65 2.13 10.49
CA SER A 265 -25.69 2.08 11.54
C SER A 265 -25.14 1.57 12.87
N ARG A 266 -24.25 0.56 12.86
CA ARG A 266 -23.61 0.03 14.08
C ARG A 266 -22.68 1.06 14.71
N VAL A 267 -21.83 1.71 13.93
CA VAL A 267 -20.92 2.75 14.44
C VAL A 267 -21.69 3.98 14.93
N ALA A 268 -22.78 4.36 14.26
CA ALA A 268 -23.64 5.44 14.75
C ALA A 268 -24.24 5.12 16.13
N ARG A 269 -24.67 3.88 16.38
CA ARG A 269 -25.10 3.44 17.72
C ARG A 269 -23.95 3.45 18.73
N LEU A 270 -22.74 3.06 18.32
CA LEU A 270 -21.54 3.14 19.17
C LEU A 270 -21.23 4.59 19.56
N LEU A 271 -21.28 5.53 18.62
CA LEU A 271 -21.15 6.96 18.88
C LEU A 271 -22.23 7.48 19.83
N LEU A 272 -23.48 7.02 19.67
CA LEU A 272 -24.56 7.41 20.58
C LEU A 272 -24.32 6.92 22.00
N TYR A 273 -23.78 5.71 22.16
CA TYR A 273 -23.37 5.18 23.46
C TYR A 273 -22.26 6.05 24.07
N GLY A 274 -21.19 6.35 23.33
CA GLY A 274 -20.12 7.23 23.81
C GLY A 274 -20.60 8.65 24.14
N TYR A 275 -21.51 9.21 23.34
CA TYR A 275 -22.09 10.53 23.61
C TYR A 275 -22.93 10.56 24.91
N ARG A 276 -23.62 9.47 25.25
CA ARG A 276 -24.47 9.39 26.45
C ARG A 276 -23.72 8.99 27.71
N GLU A 277 -22.75 8.09 27.57
CA GLU A 277 -22.14 7.36 28.70
C GLU A 277 -20.62 7.64 28.84
N GLY A 278 -20.05 8.46 27.95
CA GLY A 278 -18.64 8.81 27.91
C GLY A 278 -17.88 8.15 26.75
N PHE A 279 -17.08 8.94 26.02
CA PHE A 279 -16.28 8.45 24.90
C PHE A 279 -15.14 7.52 25.33
N ASP A 280 -14.71 7.61 26.60
CA ASP A 280 -13.77 6.64 27.19
C ASP A 280 -14.26 5.20 27.02
N LYS A 281 -15.57 4.96 26.93
CA LYS A 281 -16.14 3.62 26.75
C LYS A 281 -15.96 3.03 25.36
N ILE A 282 -15.73 3.85 24.33
CA ILE A 282 -15.71 3.41 22.93
C ILE A 282 -14.41 3.71 22.21
N ASP A 283 -13.59 4.60 22.77
CA ASP A 283 -12.37 5.06 22.14
C ASP A 283 -11.20 4.08 22.36
N PHE A 284 -10.49 3.82 21.26
CA PHE A 284 -9.13 3.28 21.30
C PHE A 284 -8.14 4.43 21.12
N THR A 285 -7.26 4.60 22.10
CA THR A 285 -6.16 5.57 22.10
C THR A 285 -4.99 5.05 21.28
N MET A 286 -4.13 5.97 20.82
CA MET A 286 -2.88 5.65 20.13
C MET A 286 -1.70 6.08 20.99
N GLU A 287 -0.73 5.18 21.18
CA GLU A 287 0.55 5.47 21.79
C GLU A 287 1.68 5.14 20.82
N GLU A 288 2.67 6.04 20.71
CA GLU A 288 3.86 5.79 19.93
C GLU A 288 4.93 5.11 20.80
N LEU A 289 5.42 3.96 20.36
CA LEU A 289 6.38 3.13 21.10
C LEU A 289 7.61 2.82 20.23
N PRO A 290 8.82 2.80 20.79
CA PRO A 290 10.03 2.49 20.03
C PRO A 290 10.04 1.02 19.58
N ALA A 291 10.43 0.79 18.33
CA ALA A 291 10.67 -0.54 17.80
C ALA A 291 12.01 -1.09 18.29
N VAL A 292 11.99 -2.33 18.78
CA VAL A 292 13.16 -2.97 19.44
C VAL A 292 14.36 -3.15 18.49
N TYR A 293 14.12 -3.38 17.20
CA TYR A 293 15.15 -3.92 16.29
C TYR A 293 15.51 -3.04 15.09
N THR A 294 14.85 -1.90 14.93
CA THR A 294 14.96 -1.09 13.70
C THR A 294 15.23 0.38 13.98
N GLY A 295 15.15 0.83 15.24
CA GLY A 295 15.22 2.25 15.59
C GLY A 295 14.03 3.06 15.06
N LEU A 296 12.98 2.38 14.59
CA LEU A 296 11.72 2.98 14.15
C LEU A 296 10.73 3.06 15.32
N PHE A 297 9.50 3.46 15.04
CA PHE A 297 8.42 3.53 16.01
C PHE A 297 7.21 2.71 15.55
N TYR A 298 6.45 2.21 16.50
CA TYR A 298 5.13 1.60 16.33
C TYR A 298 4.06 2.57 16.83
N LYS A 299 2.90 2.58 16.19
CA LYS A 299 1.69 3.20 16.73
C LYS A 299 0.77 2.11 17.25
N LEU A 300 0.69 2.00 18.57
CA LEU A 300 -0.10 0.99 19.25
C LEU A 300 -1.49 1.55 19.56
N TYR A 301 -2.51 0.91 19.01
CA TYR A 301 -3.90 1.28 19.25
C TYR A 301 -4.53 0.31 20.24
N HIS A 302 -5.04 0.82 21.35
CA HIS A 302 -5.67 0.01 22.39
C HIS A 302 -6.68 0.84 23.19
N LYS A 303 -7.55 0.18 23.96
CA LYS A 303 -8.40 0.88 24.93
C LYS A 303 -7.51 1.67 25.88
N GLU A 304 -7.87 2.92 26.17
CA GLU A 304 -7.12 3.76 27.11
C GLU A 304 -6.77 2.99 28.39
N LEU A 305 -5.47 2.94 28.67
CA LEU A 305 -4.92 2.31 29.86
C LEU A 305 -4.77 3.40 30.93
N PRO A 306 -5.39 3.25 32.11
CA PRO A 306 -5.23 4.23 33.19
C PRO A 306 -3.76 4.42 33.59
N ASP A 307 -3.36 5.65 33.94
CA ASP A 307 -1.94 6.01 34.13
C ASP A 307 -1.23 5.19 35.22
N ASN A 308 -1.96 4.75 36.23
CA ASN A 308 -1.44 3.88 37.28
C ASN A 308 -1.03 2.49 36.76
N TYR A 309 -1.56 2.04 35.61
CA TYR A 309 -1.12 0.82 34.93
C TYR A 309 -0.07 1.06 33.85
N ARG A 310 0.03 2.29 33.31
CA ARG A 310 1.06 2.65 32.31
C ARG A 310 2.47 2.71 32.89
N THR A 311 2.58 3.22 34.12
CA THR A 311 3.85 3.57 34.75
C THR A 311 4.30 2.58 35.82
N MET A 312 3.73 1.37 35.87
CA MET A 312 4.16 0.34 36.81
C MET A 312 5.62 -0.08 36.54
N THR A 313 6.55 0.64 37.13
CA THR A 313 7.95 0.26 37.28
C THR A 313 8.11 -0.48 38.60
N GLY A 314 7.77 -1.76 38.60
CA GLY A 314 8.05 -2.69 39.70
C GLY A 314 6.95 -2.86 40.76
N MET A 315 6.63 -4.14 41.00
CA MET A 315 5.84 -4.78 42.06
C MET A 315 4.32 -4.76 41.88
N ASP A 316 3.58 -5.87 42.05
CA ASP A 316 3.86 -7.11 42.80
C ASP A 316 4.03 -8.40 41.96
#